data_AF-A0A8T6N390-F1
#
_entry.id   AF-A0A8T6N390-F1
#
_cell.length_a   1.000
_cell.length_b   1.000
_cell.length_c   1.000
_cell.angle_alpha   90.00
_cell.angle_beta   90.00
_cell.angle_gamma   90.00
#
_symmetry.space_group_name_H-M   'P 1'
#
loop_
_entity.id
_entity.type
_entity.pdbx_description
1 polymer ?
#
loop_
_entity_poly.entity_id
_entity_poly.type
_entity_poly.pdbx_seq_one_letter_code
_entity_poly.pdbx_strand_id
1 'polypeptide(L)'
;MTRLTFEFTATECNGWPNIHIYIDDDHYETFEVSEHREKVTIPFDLLDGQHEVEIQLFGKSERSTVLDGSGKIVRDQILTLEDIYVDDIKIPRFFMYEGRYYDVPEGRQALTWGMNNVSWKWCFETPLIGWVVHRMNAKTDETAGDDLNMYSDKKVEELTALLNELEGKIDELDV
;
A
#
# COMPACT_ATOMS: atom_id res chain seq x y z
N MET A 1 -8.63 2.74 -19.35
CA MET A 1 -7.86 1.60 -18.81
C MET A 1 -7.45 1.99 -17.42
N THR A 2 -7.90 1.24 -16.42
CA THR A 2 -7.57 1.53 -15.03
C THR A 2 -6.11 1.19 -14.76
N ARG A 3 -5.46 1.95 -13.89
CA ARG A 3 -4.05 1.81 -13.55
C ARG A 3 -3.90 1.57 -12.05
N LEU A 4 -3.11 0.56 -11.68
CA LEU A 4 -2.69 0.32 -10.31
C LEU A 4 -1.24 0.81 -10.17
N THR A 5 -1.00 1.74 -9.26
CA THR A 5 0.32 2.33 -9.03
C THR A 5 0.78 2.05 -7.61
N PHE A 6 2.02 1.58 -7.47
CA PHE A 6 2.71 1.39 -6.20
C PHE A 6 3.81 2.42 -6.07
N GLU A 7 3.86 3.14 -4.95
CA GLU A 7 4.95 4.06 -4.62
C GLU A 7 5.88 3.43 -3.59
N PHE A 8 7.17 3.39 -3.90
CA PHE A 8 8.18 2.79 -3.04
C PHE A 8 9.24 3.80 -2.61
N THR A 9 9.82 3.58 -1.43
CA THR A 9 11.13 4.12 -1.07
C THR A 9 12.18 3.01 -1.06
N ALA A 10 13.39 3.32 -1.52
CA ALA A 10 14.48 2.35 -1.63
C ALA A 10 15.78 2.88 -1.02
N THR A 11 16.60 1.97 -0.48
CA THR A 11 17.98 2.26 -0.09
C THR A 11 18.93 1.52 -1.02
N GLU A 12 19.83 2.28 -1.65
CA GLU A 12 20.90 1.73 -2.49
C GLU A 12 22.02 1.16 -1.61
N CYS A 13 22.47 -0.05 -1.96
CA CYS A 13 23.68 -0.62 -1.40
C CYS A 13 24.28 -1.60 -2.40
N ASN A 14 25.27 -1.15 -3.18
CA ASN A 14 25.88 -1.93 -4.26
C ASN A 14 24.84 -2.33 -5.33
N GLY A 15 23.99 -1.36 -5.69
CA GLY A 15 22.85 -1.52 -6.57
C GLY A 15 21.53 -1.17 -5.89
N TRP A 16 20.53 -0.87 -6.70
CA TRP A 16 19.15 -0.67 -6.26
C TRP A 16 18.40 -2.01 -6.18
N PRO A 17 17.36 -2.11 -5.32
CA PRO A 17 16.53 -3.30 -5.24
C PRO A 17 15.72 -3.50 -6.53
N ASN A 18 15.43 -4.74 -6.90
CA ASN A 18 14.55 -5.05 -8.02
C ASN A 18 13.35 -5.87 -7.53
N ILE A 19 12.19 -5.71 -8.17
CA ILE A 19 10.97 -6.43 -7.81
C ILE A 19 10.31 -7.13 -8.99
N HIS A 20 9.71 -8.28 -8.70
CA HIS A 20 8.70 -8.90 -9.55
C HIS A 20 7.32 -8.59 -8.99
N ILE A 21 6.38 -8.30 -9.89
CA ILE A 21 4.97 -8.13 -9.56
C ILE A 21 4.19 -9.25 -10.25
N TYR A 22 3.35 -9.94 -9.49
CA TYR A 22 2.45 -10.97 -9.98
C TYR A 22 1.00 -10.60 -9.64
N ILE A 23 0.06 -11.01 -10.48
CA ILE A 23 -1.37 -10.96 -10.22
C ILE A 23 -1.93 -12.36 -10.44
N ASP A 24 -2.63 -12.92 -9.45
CA ASP A 24 -3.22 -14.27 -9.51
C ASP A 24 -2.20 -15.35 -9.95
N ASP A 25 -1.00 -15.30 -9.37
CA ASP A 25 0.17 -16.15 -9.68
C ASP A 25 0.81 -15.93 -11.08
N ASP A 26 0.23 -15.07 -11.93
CA ASP A 26 0.80 -14.73 -13.23
C ASP A 26 1.83 -13.60 -13.10
N HIS A 27 3.03 -13.81 -13.66
CA HIS A 27 4.08 -12.79 -13.70
C HIS A 27 3.63 -11.64 -14.60
N TYR A 28 3.54 -10.45 -14.01
CA TYR A 28 3.02 -9.27 -14.69
C TYR A 28 4.14 -8.37 -15.19
N GLU A 29 5.07 -8.01 -14.29
CA GLU A 29 6.15 -7.06 -14.62
C GLU A 29 7.41 -7.33 -13.80
N THR A 30 8.56 -6.97 -14.36
CA THR A 30 9.83 -6.89 -13.63
C THR A 30 10.27 -5.44 -13.58
N PHE A 31 10.44 -4.92 -12.37
CA PHE A 31 10.81 -3.53 -12.17
C PHE A 31 12.19 -3.41 -11.52
N GLU A 32 13.07 -2.65 -12.16
CA GLU A 32 14.38 -2.29 -11.65
C GLU A 32 14.30 -0.89 -11.04
N VAL A 33 14.43 -0.78 -9.72
CA VAL A 33 14.43 0.52 -9.06
C VAL A 33 15.70 1.26 -9.46
N SER A 34 15.59 2.56 -9.71
CA SER A 34 16.71 3.38 -10.19
C SER A 34 16.99 4.61 -9.31
N GLU A 35 16.05 4.93 -8.41
CA GLU A 35 16.16 6.05 -7.50
C GLU A 35 15.57 5.78 -6.11
N HIS A 36 15.72 6.74 -5.19
CA HIS A 36 15.27 6.58 -3.81
C HIS A 36 13.75 6.49 -3.67
N ARG A 37 12.99 7.13 -4.57
CA ARG A 37 11.53 7.11 -4.57
C ARG A 37 11.04 6.78 -5.96
N GLU A 38 10.27 5.71 -6.09
CA GLU A 38 9.87 5.26 -7.41
C GLU A 38 8.41 4.84 -7.46
N LYS A 39 7.80 5.03 -8.64
CA LYS A 39 6.41 4.66 -8.91
C LYS A 39 6.37 3.58 -9.97
N VAL A 40 5.80 2.44 -9.60
CA VAL A 40 5.56 1.33 -10.53
C VAL A 40 4.08 1.33 -10.88
N THR A 41 3.75 1.56 -12.15
CA THR A 41 2.37 1.58 -12.62
C THR A 41 2.15 0.40 -13.57
N ILE A 42 1.18 -0.44 -13.24
CA ILE A 42 0.76 -1.54 -14.09
C ILE A 42 -0.65 -1.28 -14.64
N PRO A 43 -0.94 -1.70 -15.89
CA PRO A 43 -2.31 -1.74 -16.36
C PRO A 43 -3.13 -2.67 -15.46
N PHE A 44 -4.32 -2.23 -15.08
CA PHE A 44 -5.19 -2.92 -14.15
C PHE A 44 -6.56 -3.07 -14.81
N ASP A 45 -6.68 -4.11 -15.63
CA ASP A 45 -7.90 -4.49 -16.35
C ASP A 45 -8.21 -5.96 -16.04
N LEU A 46 -8.61 -6.20 -14.79
CA LEU A 46 -8.95 -7.52 -14.28
C LEU A 46 -10.46 -7.73 -14.37
N LEU A 47 -10.88 -9.00 -14.52
CA LEU A 47 -12.29 -9.37 -14.45
C LEU A 47 -12.86 -9.05 -13.07
N ASP A 48 -14.17 -8.92 -12.94
CA ASP A 48 -14.81 -8.78 -11.61
C ASP A 48 -14.57 -10.05 -10.78
N GLY A 49 -14.06 -9.89 -9.57
CA GLY A 49 -13.78 -11.03 -8.69
C GLY A 49 -12.75 -10.73 -7.62
N GLN A 50 -12.31 -11.80 -6.95
CA GLN A 50 -11.21 -11.75 -6.00
C GLN A 50 -9.89 -11.94 -6.72
N HIS A 51 -8.91 -11.13 -6.34
CA HIS A 51 -7.58 -11.15 -6.92
C HIS A 51 -6.52 -11.05 -5.82
N GLU A 52 -5.33 -11.52 -6.13
CA GLU A 52 -4.14 -11.35 -5.29
C GLU A 52 -3.06 -10.62 -6.08
N VAL A 53 -2.51 -9.55 -5.52
CA VAL A 53 -1.23 -9.00 -5.98
C VAL A 53 -0.11 -9.51 -5.10
N GLU A 54 0.97 -9.95 -5.73
CA GLU A 54 2.21 -10.35 -5.07
C GLU A 54 3.35 -9.44 -5.52
N ILE A 55 4.12 -8.92 -4.56
CA ILE A 55 5.35 -8.16 -4.79
C ILE A 55 6.51 -8.89 -4.13
N GLN A 56 7.50 -9.25 -4.92
CA GLN A 56 8.65 -10.02 -4.50
C GLN A 56 9.96 -9.29 -4.80
N LEU A 57 10.82 -9.15 -3.78
CA LEU A 57 12.19 -8.65 -3.97
C LEU A 57 13.08 -9.75 -4.58
N PHE A 58 13.88 -9.38 -5.59
CA PHE A 58 14.87 -10.29 -6.19
C PHE A 58 16.20 -9.59 -6.47
N GLY A 59 17.23 -10.39 -6.78
CA GLY A 59 18.54 -9.89 -7.21
C GLY A 59 19.44 -9.34 -6.10
N LYS A 60 19.01 -9.34 -4.83
CA LYS A 60 19.85 -8.96 -3.70
C LYS A 60 21.03 -9.94 -3.56
N SER A 61 22.24 -9.44 -3.36
CA SER A 61 23.43 -10.26 -3.13
C SER A 61 23.98 -10.08 -1.71
N GLU A 62 24.95 -10.89 -1.30
CA GLU A 62 25.64 -10.68 -0.01
C GLU A 62 26.33 -9.30 0.06
N ARG A 63 26.72 -8.74 -1.09
CA ARG A 63 27.31 -7.39 -1.15
C ARG A 63 26.27 -6.30 -0.89
N SER A 64 24.99 -6.62 -1.02
CA SER A 64 23.90 -5.68 -0.80
C SER A 64 23.65 -5.39 0.69
N THR A 65 24.46 -5.97 1.58
CA THR A 65 24.49 -5.69 3.02
C THR A 65 25.93 -5.45 3.45
N VAL A 66 26.19 -4.36 4.18
CA VAL A 66 27.51 -4.03 4.73
C VAL A 66 27.47 -4.18 6.24
N LEU A 67 28.37 -5.02 6.77
CA LEU A 67 28.53 -5.25 8.20
C LEU A 67 29.77 -4.50 8.74
N ASP A 68 29.74 -4.07 10.00
CA ASP A 68 30.93 -3.59 10.70
C ASP A 68 31.81 -4.73 11.22
N GLY A 69 32.94 -4.39 11.86
CA GLY A 69 33.87 -5.36 12.44
C GLY A 69 33.29 -6.20 13.60
N SER A 70 32.10 -5.86 14.11
CA SER A 70 31.37 -6.64 15.10
C SER A 70 30.26 -7.52 14.50
N GLY A 71 30.07 -7.46 13.18
CA GLY A 71 29.02 -8.19 12.47
C GLY A 71 27.66 -7.48 12.46
N LYS A 72 27.59 -6.21 12.86
CA LYS A 72 26.34 -5.43 12.84
C LYS A 72 26.12 -4.81 11.46
N ILE A 73 24.87 -4.83 10.98
CA ILE A 73 24.47 -4.16 9.73
C ILE A 73 24.64 -2.64 9.88
N VAL A 74 25.46 -2.06 9.00
CA VAL A 74 25.72 -0.62 8.87
C VAL A 74 24.96 -0.03 7.70
N ARG A 75 24.83 -0.79 6.61
CA ARG A 75 24.07 -0.40 5.42
C ARG A 75 23.41 -1.63 4.82
N ASP A 76 22.19 -1.47 4.33
CA ASP A 76 21.46 -2.56 3.71
C ASP A 76 20.64 -2.06 2.52
N GLN A 77 20.50 -2.91 1.51
CA GLN A 77 19.58 -2.69 0.41
C GLN A 77 18.17 -3.08 0.86
N ILE A 78 17.28 -2.10 0.94
CA ILE A 78 15.89 -2.30 1.35
C ILE A 78 14.94 -1.59 0.39
N LEU A 79 13.73 -2.11 0.28
CA LEU A 79 12.61 -1.49 -0.43
C LEU A 79 11.43 -1.38 0.54
N THR A 80 10.68 -0.28 0.51
CA THR A 80 9.49 -0.09 1.35
C THR A 80 8.33 0.41 0.50
N LEU A 81 7.17 -0.22 0.62
CA LEU A 81 5.92 0.25 0.00
C LEU A 81 5.35 1.37 0.85
N GLU A 82 5.26 2.55 0.26
CA GLU A 82 4.73 3.73 0.93
C GLU A 82 3.24 3.88 0.69
N ASP A 83 2.80 3.74 -0.57
CA ASP A 83 1.42 4.02 -0.99
C ASP A 83 0.98 3.18 -2.19
N ILE A 84 -0.35 3.00 -2.32
CA ILE A 84 -1.02 2.37 -3.46
C ILE A 84 -2.05 3.35 -4.02
N TYR A 85 -2.14 3.44 -5.35
CA TYR A 85 -3.11 4.27 -6.06
C TYR A 85 -3.87 3.49 -7.13
N VAL A 86 -5.13 3.86 -7.35
CA VAL A 86 -5.95 3.39 -8.47
C VAL A 86 -6.41 4.60 -9.26
N ASP A 87 -6.02 4.70 -10.54
CA ASP A 87 -6.32 5.86 -11.38
C ASP A 87 -6.01 7.20 -10.67
N ASP A 88 -4.84 7.27 -10.04
CA ASP A 88 -4.34 8.42 -9.27
C ASP A 88 -5.07 8.69 -7.92
N ILE A 89 -6.05 7.87 -7.55
CA ILE A 89 -6.71 7.91 -6.24
C ILE A 89 -5.92 7.06 -5.25
N LYS A 90 -5.38 7.71 -4.21
CA LYS A 90 -4.65 7.04 -3.13
C LYS A 90 -5.59 6.15 -2.29
N ILE A 91 -5.26 4.87 -2.18
CA ILE A 91 -5.96 3.95 -1.28
C ILE A 91 -5.53 4.23 0.17
N PRO A 92 -6.45 4.16 1.16
CA PRO A 92 -6.09 4.29 2.56
C PRO A 92 -5.01 3.29 3.00
N ARG A 93 -4.01 3.80 3.74
CA ARG A 93 -2.82 3.05 4.15
C ARG A 93 -3.11 1.75 4.91
N PHE A 94 -4.21 1.66 5.64
CA PHE A 94 -4.54 0.44 6.38
C PHE A 94 -4.77 -0.77 5.47
N PHE A 95 -5.19 -0.59 4.21
CA PHE A 95 -5.34 -1.70 3.26
C PHE A 95 -4.00 -2.37 2.96
N MET A 96 -2.90 -1.61 2.90
CA MET A 96 -1.57 -2.18 2.66
C MET A 96 -1.14 -3.12 3.81
N TYR A 97 -1.59 -2.85 5.03
CA TYR A 97 -1.32 -3.70 6.19
C TYR A 97 -2.24 -4.93 6.29
N GLU A 98 -3.27 -5.03 5.42
CA GLU A 98 -4.03 -6.27 5.25
C GLU A 98 -3.23 -7.32 4.47
N GLY A 99 -2.22 -6.88 3.70
CA GLY A 99 -1.27 -7.78 3.04
C GLY A 99 -0.33 -8.48 4.03
N ARG A 100 0.17 -9.65 3.64
CA ARG A 100 0.99 -10.52 4.50
C ARG A 100 2.31 -10.88 3.84
N TYR A 101 3.36 -10.98 4.64
CA TYR A 101 4.63 -11.55 4.20
C TYR A 101 4.56 -13.08 4.25
N TYR A 102 4.83 -13.70 3.11
CA TYR A 102 4.96 -15.15 2.99
C TYR A 102 6.45 -15.52 3.03
N ASP A 103 6.73 -16.79 3.30
CA ASP A 103 8.08 -17.36 3.38
C ASP A 103 8.98 -16.78 4.50
N VAL A 104 8.36 -16.20 5.53
CA VAL A 104 9.00 -15.84 6.81
C VAL A 104 8.29 -16.53 7.99
N PRO A 105 9.00 -16.92 9.07
CA PRO A 105 8.45 -17.76 10.15
C PRO A 105 7.24 -17.23 10.93
N GLU A 106 6.73 -16.01 10.68
CA GLU A 106 5.71 -15.38 11.52
C GLU A 106 4.66 -14.54 10.76
N GLY A 107 4.54 -14.66 9.42
CA GLY A 107 3.46 -13.98 8.67
C GLY A 107 3.37 -12.47 8.96
N ARG A 108 4.52 -11.81 9.13
CA ARG A 108 4.61 -10.45 9.67
C ARG A 108 3.90 -9.46 8.73
N GLN A 109 3.17 -8.53 9.32
CA GLN A 109 2.72 -7.33 8.62
C GLN A 109 3.91 -6.38 8.53
N ALA A 110 4.63 -6.46 7.42
CA ALA A 110 5.67 -5.52 7.06
C ALA A 110 5.32 -4.91 5.70
N LEU A 111 5.87 -3.73 5.42
CA LEU A 111 5.84 -3.10 4.10
C LEU A 111 7.26 -2.96 3.53
N THR A 112 8.26 -3.53 4.21
CA THR A 112 9.69 -3.37 3.89
C THR A 112 10.33 -4.72 3.55
N TRP A 113 10.84 -4.83 2.34
CA TRP A 113 11.61 -5.98 1.86
C TRP A 113 13.10 -5.75 2.11
N GLY A 114 13.74 -6.70 2.78
CA GLY A 114 15.18 -6.73 2.99
C GLY A 114 15.82 -8.07 2.60
N MET A 115 15.06 -9.03 2.08
CA MET A 115 15.53 -10.37 1.73
C MET A 115 14.93 -10.80 0.40
N ASN A 116 15.70 -11.53 -0.40
CA ASN A 116 15.18 -12.14 -1.63
C ASN A 116 14.11 -13.18 -1.32
N ASN A 117 13.23 -13.42 -2.30
CA ASN A 117 12.22 -14.48 -2.27
C ASN A 117 11.22 -14.35 -1.11
N VAL A 118 11.17 -13.17 -0.48
CA VAL A 118 10.13 -12.82 0.48
C VAL A 118 9.09 -12.03 -0.28
N SER A 119 7.86 -12.55 -0.26
CA SER A 119 6.74 -12.00 -1.01
C SER A 119 5.75 -11.34 -0.06
N TRP A 120 5.33 -10.13 -0.39
CA TRP A 120 4.16 -9.51 0.21
C TRP A 120 2.98 -9.77 -0.72
N LYS A 121 1.91 -10.36 -0.19
CA LYS A 121 0.69 -10.65 -0.94
C LYS A 121 -0.48 -9.87 -0.36
N TRP A 122 -1.32 -9.29 -1.21
CA TRP A 122 -2.50 -8.55 -0.81
C TRP A 122 -3.71 -8.96 -1.66
N CYS A 123 -4.75 -9.43 -0.99
CA CYS A 123 -6.01 -9.80 -1.62
C CYS A 123 -6.97 -8.61 -1.68
N PHE A 124 -7.61 -8.41 -2.82
CA PHE A 124 -8.61 -7.37 -3.04
C PHE A 124 -9.72 -7.87 -3.98
N GLU A 125 -10.79 -7.10 -4.11
CA GLU A 125 -11.85 -7.39 -5.08
C GLU A 125 -11.98 -6.29 -6.12
N THR A 126 -12.32 -6.67 -7.34
CA THR A 126 -12.62 -5.76 -8.44
C THR A 126 -14.14 -5.60 -8.60
N PRO A 127 -14.64 -4.38 -8.90
CA PRO A 127 -13.88 -3.15 -9.13
C PRO A 127 -13.27 -2.56 -7.84
N LEU A 128 -11.95 -2.29 -7.88
CA LEU A 128 -11.13 -2.02 -6.69
C LEU A 128 -11.58 -0.80 -5.89
N ILE A 129 -11.94 0.30 -6.56
CA ILE A 129 -12.47 1.49 -5.89
C ILE A 129 -13.80 1.19 -5.18
N GLY A 130 -14.69 0.43 -5.83
CA GLY A 130 -15.98 0.03 -5.25
C GLY A 130 -15.78 -0.81 -4.00
N TRP A 131 -14.87 -1.78 -4.05
CA TRP A 131 -14.50 -2.59 -2.89
C TRP A 131 -13.88 -1.77 -1.76
N VAL A 132 -12.96 -0.84 -2.06
CA VAL A 132 -12.36 0.07 -1.07
C VAL A 132 -13.43 0.89 -0.35
N VAL A 133 -14.36 1.52 -1.09
CA VAL A 133 -15.47 2.31 -0.51
C VAL A 133 -16.36 1.45 0.38
N HIS A 134 -16.76 0.27 -0.09
CA HIS A 134 -17.58 -0.66 0.68
C HIS A 134 -16.90 -1.06 2.01
N ARG A 135 -15.61 -1.40 1.95
CA ARG A 135 -14.81 -1.79 3.12
C ARG A 135 -14.61 -0.65 4.12
N MET A 136 -14.47 0.59 3.63
CA MET A 136 -14.39 1.77 4.50
C MET A 136 -15.70 1.97 5.27
N ASN A 137 -16.84 1.90 4.59
CA ASN A 137 -18.16 2.08 5.23
C ASN A 137 -18.46 0.97 6.25
N ALA A 138 -18.14 -0.28 5.93
CA ALA A 138 -18.35 -1.40 6.86
C ALA A 138 -17.53 -1.25 8.15
N LYS A 139 -16.29 -0.75 8.08
CA LYS A 139 -15.47 -0.47 9.27
C LYS A 139 -16.03 0.69 10.10
N THR A 140 -16.61 1.71 9.46
CA THR A 140 -17.29 2.80 10.17
C THR A 140 -18.48 2.29 10.97
N ASP A 141 -19.26 1.37 10.39
CA ASP A 141 -20.42 0.75 11.05
C ASP A 141 -20.03 -0.16 12.23
N GLU A 142 -18.90 -0.89 12.14
CA GLU A 142 -18.39 -1.72 13.25
C GLU A 142 -17.85 -0.87 14.42
N THR A 143 -17.15 0.24 14.13
CA THR A 143 -16.68 1.17 15.18
C THR A 143 -17.79 2.03 15.80
N ALA A 144 -18.95 2.15 15.15
CA ALA A 144 -20.12 2.81 15.71
C ALA A 144 -20.74 2.03 16.89
N GLY A 145 -20.30 0.79 17.11
CA GLY A 145 -20.74 -0.05 18.24
C GLY A 145 -20.02 0.20 19.56
N ASP A 146 -18.75 0.63 19.56
CA ASP A 146 -17.94 0.74 20.79
C ASP A 146 -16.96 1.94 20.87
N ASP A 147 -16.73 2.71 19.79
CA ASP A 147 -15.65 3.71 19.71
C ASP A 147 -16.11 5.16 19.45
N LEU A 148 -17.35 5.51 19.81
CA LEU A 148 -17.85 6.90 19.79
C LEU A 148 -17.27 7.78 20.94
N ASN A 149 -16.09 7.42 21.47
CA ASN A 149 -15.42 8.11 22.57
C ASN A 149 -14.00 8.62 22.22
N MET A 150 -13.49 8.44 21.00
CA MET A 150 -12.11 8.85 20.65
C MET A 150 -11.98 10.11 19.78
N TYR A 151 -13.07 10.60 19.20
CA TYR A 151 -13.13 11.97 18.71
C TYR A 151 -13.69 12.81 19.86
N SER A 152 -12.88 13.72 20.43
CA SER A 152 -13.44 14.66 21.41
C SER A 152 -14.63 15.35 20.80
N ASP A 153 -15.73 15.51 21.56
CA ASP A 153 -16.99 16.10 21.10
C ASP A 153 -16.76 17.36 20.25
N LYS A 154 -15.75 18.15 20.62
CA LYS A 154 -15.28 19.34 19.92
C LYS A 154 -14.90 19.11 18.45
N LYS A 155 -14.24 18.01 18.11
CA LYS A 155 -13.79 17.72 16.74
C LYS A 155 -14.95 17.22 15.85
N VAL A 156 -15.94 16.56 16.46
CA VAL A 156 -17.19 16.18 15.79
C VAL A 156 -18.04 17.41 15.51
N GLU A 157 -18.14 18.33 16.48
CA GLU A 157 -18.81 19.63 16.29
C GLU A 157 -18.13 20.47 15.18
N GLU A 158 -16.80 20.52 15.15
CA GLU A 158 -16.04 21.23 14.10
C GLU A 158 -16.27 20.64 12.69
N LEU A 159 -16.29 19.31 12.55
CA LEU A 159 -16.56 18.64 11.27
C LEU A 159 -18.02 18.81 10.84
N THR A 160 -18.96 18.78 11.79
CA THR A 160 -20.39 19.00 11.52
C THR A 160 -20.64 20.44 11.08
N ALA A 161 -19.98 21.42 11.69
CA ALA A 161 -20.05 22.81 11.27
C ALA A 161 -19.50 23.02 9.84
N LEU A 162 -18.38 22.36 9.50
CA LEU A 162 -17.80 22.42 8.15
C LEU A 162 -18.69 21.78 7.08
N LEU A 163 -19.35 20.66 7.39
CA LEU A 163 -20.31 20.01 6.50
C LEU A 163 -21.52 20.92 6.23
N ASN A 164 -22.11 21.50 7.27
CA ASN A 164 -23.25 22.43 7.12
C ASN A 164 -22.87 23.68 6.32
N GLU A 165 -21.63 24.19 6.47
CA GLU A 165 -21.14 25.33 5.69
C GLU A 165 -20.95 24.97 4.21
N LEU A 166 -20.49 23.75 3.92
CA LEU A 166 -20.34 23.24 2.55
C LEU A 166 -21.68 23.01 1.87
N GLU A 167 -22.66 22.42 2.57
CA GLU A 167 -24.01 22.22 2.06
C GLU A 167 -24.68 23.55 1.71
N GLY A 168 -24.58 24.56 2.59
CA GLY A 168 -25.12 25.89 2.30
C GLY A 168 -24.46 26.56 1.08
N LYS A 169 -23.17 26.32 0.84
CA LYS A 169 -22.47 26.85 -0.35
C LYS A 169 -22.81 26.08 -1.62
N ILE A 170 -23.17 24.81 -1.52
CA ILE A 170 -23.65 24.02 -2.66
C ILE A 170 -25.05 24.50 -3.08
N ASP A 171 -25.93 24.76 -2.11
CA ASP A 171 -27.26 25.32 -2.37
C ASP A 171 -27.20 26.73 -3.01
N GLU A 172 -26.15 27.51 -2.72
CA GLU A 172 -25.90 28.81 -3.36
C GLU A 172 -25.34 28.71 -4.79
N LEU A 173 -24.83 27.53 -5.19
CA LEU A 173 -24.27 27.28 -6.52
C LEU A 173 -25.30 26.72 -7.52
N ASP A 174 -26.46 26.25 -7.05
CA ASP A 174 -27.60 25.81 -7.89
C ASP A 174 -28.49 27.00 -8.33
N VAL A 175 -27.88 27.97 -9.03
CA VAL A 175 -28.58 29.01 -9.84
C VAL A 175 -28.47 28.70 -11.32
#